data_AF-A0A535N8Z0-F1
#
_entry.id   AF-A0A535N8Z0-F1
#
_cell.length_a   1.000
_cell.length_b   1.000
_cell.length_c   1.000
_cell.angle_alpha   90.00
_cell.angle_beta   90.00
_cell.angle_gamma   90.00
#
_symmetry.space_group_name_H-M   'P 1'
#
loop_
_entity.id
_entity.type
_entity.pdbx_description
1 polymer ?
#
loop_
_entity_poly.entity_id
_entity_poly.type
_entity_poly.pdbx_seq_one_letter_code
_entity_poly.pdbx_strand_id
1 'polypeptide(L)'
;MDAQRSYARFAGLFYLLVLAFDIAGVVITYFIEGSGGFAEGARHIGASESLYRLGLCLGLLGSLSTIPLATCLYVAVRQVDGNLAMMALLFRAAEAAIGGIGIVGAFGVLQVYLAANHPGALGVDQLRVLSDLHPLGTSTAIAAVFFCLGSTIFFYVFFKSSYIPRILSAWGMFASVVYLVSWFTELVAPNAPALVNLFASLPILIAEVSTGFWLLIAGIRLESVGEAAMG
;
A
#
# COMPACT_ATOMS: atom_id res chain seq x y z
N MET A 1 12.01 27.25 -0.12
CA MET A 1 10.79 26.97 -0.91
C MET A 1 11.06 25.93 -2.01
N ASP A 2 12.19 26.00 -2.71
CA ASP A 2 12.52 25.06 -3.80
C ASP A 2 12.61 23.59 -3.36
N ALA A 3 13.22 23.34 -2.20
CA ALA A 3 13.29 21.98 -1.65
C ALA A 3 11.89 21.39 -1.40
N GLN A 4 10.99 22.12 -0.75
CA GLN A 4 9.65 21.64 -0.42
C GLN A 4 8.85 21.27 -1.67
N ARG A 5 8.95 22.09 -2.73
CA ARG A 5 8.30 21.81 -4.02
C ARG A 5 8.95 20.64 -4.75
N SER A 6 10.27 20.50 -4.70
CA SER A 6 11.00 19.37 -5.28
C SER A 6 10.60 18.05 -4.59
N TYR A 7 10.61 18.01 -3.26
CA TYR A 7 10.16 16.84 -2.48
C TYR A 7 8.69 16.51 -2.74
N ALA A 8 7.81 17.50 -2.92
CA ALA A 8 6.44 17.24 -3.33
C ALA A 8 6.36 16.52 -4.68
N ARG A 9 7.15 16.94 -5.68
CA ARG A 9 7.18 16.27 -7.00
C ARG A 9 7.72 14.85 -6.90
N PHE A 10 8.77 14.64 -6.10
CA PHE A 10 9.28 13.30 -5.82
C PHE A 10 8.27 12.43 -5.08
N ALA A 11 7.50 12.98 -4.13
CA ALA A 11 6.39 12.27 -3.51
C ALA A 11 5.35 11.83 -4.56
N GLY A 12 5.03 12.70 -5.52
CA GLY A 12 4.16 12.35 -6.65
C GLY A 12 4.66 11.17 -7.47
N LEU A 13 5.97 11.15 -7.78
CA LEU A 13 6.60 10.01 -8.47
C LEU A 13 6.53 8.73 -7.63
N PHE A 14 6.90 8.79 -6.36
CA PHE A 14 6.90 7.61 -5.50
C PHE A 14 5.49 7.08 -5.23
N TYR A 15 4.46 7.93 -5.19
CA TYR A 15 3.07 7.48 -5.14
C TYR A 15 2.74 6.53 -6.30
N LEU A 16 3.09 6.95 -7.52
CA LEU A 16 2.81 6.17 -8.73
C LEU A 16 3.68 4.91 -8.82
N LEU A 17 4.94 4.97 -8.37
CA LEU A 17 5.83 3.80 -8.34
C LEU A 17 5.36 2.74 -7.34
N VAL A 18 4.98 3.15 -6.12
CA VAL A 18 4.44 2.24 -5.10
C VAL A 18 3.21 1.53 -5.65
N LEU A 19 2.24 2.28 -6.18
CA LEU A 19 1.04 1.70 -6.80
C LEU A 19 1.37 0.76 -7.95
N ALA A 20 2.29 1.13 -8.83
CA ALA A 20 2.67 0.29 -9.96
C ALA A 20 3.30 -1.04 -9.49
N PHE A 21 4.20 -0.99 -8.51
CA PHE A 21 4.84 -2.18 -7.96
C PHE A 21 3.87 -3.09 -7.21
N ASP A 22 3.02 -2.51 -6.36
CA ASP A 22 2.05 -3.28 -5.57
C ASP A 22 1.00 -3.94 -6.47
N ILE A 23 0.41 -3.19 -7.41
CA ILE A 23 -0.58 -3.73 -8.35
C ILE A 23 0.07 -4.80 -9.24
N ALA A 24 1.24 -4.54 -9.83
CA ALA A 24 1.90 -5.51 -10.69
C ALA A 24 2.29 -6.78 -9.91
N GLY A 25 2.80 -6.63 -8.69
CA GLY A 25 3.13 -7.75 -7.81
C GLY A 25 1.93 -8.64 -7.53
N VAL A 26 0.83 -8.06 -7.06
CA VAL A 26 -0.43 -8.77 -6.76
C VAL A 26 -1.02 -9.43 -8.00
N VAL A 27 -1.05 -8.72 -9.13
CA VAL A 27 -1.59 -9.25 -10.39
C VAL A 27 -0.78 -10.46 -10.85
N ILE A 28 0.54 -10.37 -10.84
CA ILE A 28 1.42 -11.49 -11.24
C ILE A 28 1.20 -12.71 -10.34
N THR A 29 1.22 -12.54 -9.02
CA THR A 29 1.07 -13.68 -8.10
C THR A 29 -0.33 -14.30 -8.20
N TYR A 30 -1.38 -13.48 -8.28
CA TYR A 30 -2.77 -13.94 -8.42
C TYR A 30 -2.99 -14.76 -9.70
N PHE A 31 -2.49 -14.30 -10.84
CA PHE A 31 -2.66 -15.03 -12.11
C PHE A 31 -1.87 -16.34 -12.17
N ILE A 32 -0.74 -16.42 -11.48
CA ILE A 32 0.06 -17.66 -11.42
C ILE A 32 -0.57 -18.66 -10.44
N GLU A 33 -0.95 -18.22 -9.25
CA GLU A 33 -1.59 -19.11 -8.26
C GLU A 33 -2.93 -19.66 -8.80
N GLY A 34 -3.69 -18.80 -9.49
CA GLY A 34 -5.00 -19.14 -10.04
C GLY A 34 -6.09 -19.19 -8.97
N SER A 35 -7.32 -19.51 -9.37
CA SER A 35 -8.47 -19.66 -8.46
C SER A 35 -8.73 -21.10 -8.02
N GLY A 36 -7.77 -21.99 -8.27
CA GLY A 36 -7.85 -23.42 -7.94
C GLY A 36 -7.55 -23.70 -6.46
N GLY A 37 -7.58 -24.98 -6.08
CA GLY A 37 -7.14 -25.40 -4.75
C GLY A 37 -5.61 -25.37 -4.61
N PHE A 38 -5.12 -25.51 -3.38
CA PHE A 38 -3.68 -25.46 -3.05
C PHE A 38 -2.80 -26.33 -3.96
N ALA A 39 -3.24 -27.55 -4.31
CA ALA A 39 -2.49 -28.46 -5.18
C ALA A 39 -2.34 -27.95 -6.62
N GLU A 40 -3.34 -27.23 -7.13
CA GLU A 40 -3.28 -26.60 -8.45
C GLU A 40 -2.36 -25.39 -8.43
N GLY A 41 -2.47 -24.55 -7.38
CA GLY A 41 -1.54 -23.44 -7.13
C GLY A 41 -0.09 -23.89 -7.04
N ALA A 42 0.20 -24.99 -6.31
CA ALA A 42 1.54 -25.58 -6.22
C ALA A 42 2.13 -25.93 -7.60
N ARG A 43 1.29 -26.52 -8.47
CA ARG A 43 1.71 -26.89 -9.82
C ARG A 43 1.96 -25.68 -10.71
N HIS A 44 1.09 -24.68 -10.68
CA HIS A 44 1.27 -23.48 -11.50
C HIS A 44 2.46 -22.63 -11.03
N ILE A 45 2.61 -22.45 -9.72
CA ILE A 45 3.76 -21.77 -9.12
C ILE A 45 5.05 -22.52 -9.45
N GLY A 46 5.07 -23.85 -9.34
CA GLY A 46 6.23 -24.66 -9.72
C GLY A 46 6.59 -24.55 -11.21
N ALA A 47 5.59 -24.43 -12.09
CA ALA A 47 5.81 -24.25 -13.52
C ALA A 47 6.31 -22.83 -13.89
N SER A 48 5.98 -21.81 -13.08
CA SER A 48 6.28 -20.39 -13.34
C SER A 48 7.00 -19.71 -12.17
N GLU A 49 7.91 -20.43 -11.49
CA GLU A 49 8.53 -20.00 -10.23
C GLU A 49 9.19 -18.62 -10.35
N SER A 50 9.99 -18.40 -11.41
CA SER A 50 10.70 -17.13 -11.61
C SER A 50 9.74 -15.93 -11.72
N LEU A 51 8.58 -16.13 -12.35
CA LEU A 51 7.59 -15.07 -12.50
C LEU A 51 6.86 -14.81 -11.18
N TYR A 52 6.57 -15.86 -10.41
CA TYR A 52 5.98 -15.72 -9.07
C TYR A 52 6.93 -14.99 -8.12
N ARG A 53 8.23 -15.35 -8.13
CA ARG A 53 9.28 -14.64 -7.39
C ARG A 53 9.40 -13.18 -7.82
N LEU A 54 9.28 -12.88 -9.12
CA LEU A 54 9.26 -11.50 -9.60
C LEU A 54 8.08 -10.72 -8.99
N GLY A 55 6.89 -11.31 -8.94
CA GLY A 55 5.72 -10.71 -8.29
C GLY A 55 5.98 -10.37 -6.82
N LEU A 56 6.57 -11.29 -6.06
CA LEU A 56 6.96 -11.05 -4.66
C LEU A 56 8.03 -9.95 -4.53
N CYS A 57 9.02 -9.94 -5.41
CA CYS A 57 10.05 -8.89 -5.44
C CYS A 57 9.47 -7.51 -5.78
N LEU A 58 8.46 -7.43 -6.64
CA LEU A 58 7.74 -6.18 -6.91
C LEU A 58 7.03 -5.68 -5.67
N GLY A 59 6.33 -6.55 -4.93
CA GLY A 59 5.74 -6.18 -3.63
C GLY A 59 6.78 -5.66 -2.62
N LEU A 60 7.99 -6.23 -2.63
CA LEU A 60 9.11 -5.72 -1.81
C LEU A 60 9.56 -4.34 -2.25
N LEU A 61 9.67 -4.10 -3.55
CA LEU A 61 9.99 -2.78 -4.08
C LEU A 61 8.92 -1.75 -3.75
N GLY A 62 7.63 -2.11 -3.77
CA GLY A 62 6.53 -1.26 -3.33
C GLY A 62 6.65 -0.90 -1.84
N SER A 63 6.84 -1.89 -0.98
CA SER A 63 7.06 -1.70 0.46
C SER A 63 8.27 -0.81 0.75
N LEU A 64 9.41 -1.05 0.09
CA LEU A 64 10.61 -0.23 0.26
C LEU A 64 10.43 1.20 -0.27
N SER A 65 9.69 1.37 -1.37
CA SER A 65 9.41 2.68 -1.98
C SER A 65 8.46 3.55 -1.15
N THR A 66 7.73 2.97 -0.20
CA THR A 66 6.93 3.73 0.76
C THR A 66 7.77 4.63 1.67
N ILE A 67 8.96 4.20 2.07
CA ILE A 67 9.82 4.99 2.96
C ILE A 67 10.22 6.33 2.31
N PRO A 68 10.79 6.36 1.09
CA PRO A 68 11.08 7.62 0.42
C PRO A 68 9.80 8.40 0.07
N LEU A 69 8.68 7.75 -0.26
CA LEU A 69 7.37 8.43 -0.42
C LEU A 69 7.01 9.23 0.83
N ALA A 70 6.97 8.56 1.98
CA ALA A 70 6.59 9.16 3.25
C ALA A 70 7.57 10.26 3.67
N THR A 71 8.86 10.06 3.43
CA THR A 71 9.90 11.06 3.70
C THR A 71 9.68 12.32 2.86
N CYS A 72 9.36 12.14 1.57
CA CYS A 72 9.06 13.25 0.67
C CYS A 72 7.80 14.01 1.11
N LEU A 73 6.74 13.30 1.47
CA LEU A 73 5.52 13.90 2.01
C LEU A 73 5.77 14.65 3.31
N TYR A 74 6.54 14.08 4.24
CA TYR A 74 6.96 14.73 5.48
C TYR A 74 7.65 16.06 5.19
N VAL A 75 8.67 16.08 4.33
CA VAL A 75 9.37 17.33 3.98
C VAL A 75 8.42 18.33 3.30
N ALA A 76 7.48 17.84 2.48
CA ALA A 76 6.51 18.69 1.78
C ALA A 76 5.52 19.39 2.73
N VAL A 77 5.15 18.78 3.87
CA VAL A 77 4.10 19.31 4.75
C VAL A 77 4.56 19.69 6.17
N ARG A 78 5.80 19.38 6.57
CA ARG A 78 6.32 19.67 7.93
C ARG A 78 6.28 21.15 8.35
N GLN A 79 6.26 22.09 7.39
CA GLN A 79 6.17 23.52 7.68
C GLN A 79 4.78 23.95 8.17
N VAL A 80 3.75 23.12 7.92
CA VAL A 80 2.37 23.37 8.33
C VAL A 80 2.14 22.82 9.74
N ASP A 81 2.54 21.56 9.95
CA ASP A 81 2.47 20.88 11.24
C ASP A 81 3.51 19.75 11.28
N GLY A 82 4.68 20.03 11.86
CA GLY A 82 5.80 19.10 11.90
C GLY A 82 5.50 17.83 12.71
N ASN A 83 4.69 17.94 13.76
CA ASN A 83 4.35 16.82 14.63
C ASN A 83 3.40 15.85 13.93
N LEU A 84 2.33 16.36 13.31
CA LEU A 84 1.43 15.54 12.51
C LEU A 84 2.14 14.93 11.29
N ALA A 85 2.99 15.69 10.61
CA ALA A 85 3.78 15.18 9.49
C ALA A 85 4.71 14.04 9.93
N MET A 86 5.37 14.18 11.08
CA MET A 86 6.25 13.14 11.64
C MET A 86 5.44 11.89 12.03
N MET A 87 4.30 12.08 12.69
CA MET A 87 3.40 10.97 13.05
C MET A 87 2.94 10.20 11.81
N ALA A 88 2.55 10.90 10.74
CA ALA A 88 2.18 10.28 9.47
C ALA A 88 3.33 9.49 8.84
N LEU A 89 4.54 10.06 8.85
CA LEU A 89 5.76 9.38 8.39
C LEU A 89 6.02 8.09 9.17
N LEU A 90 5.89 8.12 10.50
CA LEU A 90 6.11 6.95 11.35
C LEU A 90 5.08 5.85 11.07
N PHE A 91 3.81 6.20 10.86
CA PHE A 91 2.79 5.23 10.46
C PHE A 91 3.08 4.61 9.08
N ARG A 92 3.50 5.41 8.09
CA ARG A 92 3.93 4.90 6.78
C ARG A 92 5.17 3.99 6.89
N ALA A 93 6.15 4.35 7.71
CA ALA A 93 7.35 3.55 7.91
C ALA A 93 7.04 2.21 8.60
N ALA A 94 6.12 2.21 9.57
CA ALA A 94 5.63 0.99 10.20
C ALA A 94 4.88 0.10 9.20
N GLU A 95 4.03 0.67 8.33
CA GLU A 95 3.40 -0.10 7.26
C GLU A 95 4.42 -0.73 6.32
N ALA A 96 5.43 0.02 5.86
CA ALA A 96 6.50 -0.54 5.03
C ALA A 96 7.23 -1.71 5.69
N ALA A 97 7.50 -1.61 7.00
CA ALA A 97 8.14 -2.68 7.77
C ALA A 97 7.25 -3.92 7.89
N ILE A 98 5.97 -3.74 8.20
CA ILE A 98 4.99 -4.84 8.32
C ILE A 98 4.77 -5.52 6.97
N GLY A 99 4.66 -4.74 5.89
CA GLY A 99 4.60 -5.23 4.51
C GLY A 99 5.84 -6.05 4.14
N GLY A 100 7.03 -5.55 4.46
CA GLY A 100 8.29 -6.28 4.30
C GLY A 100 8.31 -7.63 5.03
N ILE A 101 7.81 -7.68 6.26
CA ILE A 101 7.68 -8.94 7.03
C ILE A 101 6.66 -9.87 6.35
N GLY A 102 5.53 -9.34 5.87
CA GLY A 102 4.54 -10.10 5.11
C GLY A 102 5.14 -10.76 3.87
N ILE A 103 6.04 -10.07 3.17
CA ILE A 103 6.73 -10.61 2.00
C ILE A 103 7.74 -11.71 2.38
N VAL A 104 8.43 -11.60 3.52
CA VAL A 104 9.23 -12.71 4.05
C VAL A 104 8.36 -13.94 4.28
N GLY A 105 7.17 -13.75 4.87
CA GLY A 105 6.16 -14.81 5.00
C GLY A 105 5.73 -15.39 3.66
N ALA A 106 5.53 -14.55 2.64
CA ALA A 106 5.18 -14.94 1.28
C ALA A 106 6.25 -15.84 0.63
N PHE A 107 7.54 -15.51 0.81
CA PHE A 107 8.63 -16.37 0.37
C PHE A 107 8.68 -17.69 1.13
N GLY A 108 8.29 -17.70 2.41
CA GLY A 108 8.10 -18.92 3.19
C GLY A 108 7.00 -19.81 2.60
N VAL A 109 5.83 -19.23 2.28
CA VAL A 109 4.72 -19.93 1.62
C VAL A 109 5.13 -20.46 0.24
N LEU A 110 5.91 -19.70 -0.52
CA LEU A 110 6.48 -20.17 -1.78
C LEU A 110 7.31 -21.45 -1.58
N GLN A 111 8.15 -21.54 -0.54
CA GLN A 111 8.90 -22.78 -0.27
C GLN A 111 7.97 -23.97 0.01
N VAL A 112 6.85 -23.75 0.69
CA VAL A 112 5.84 -24.78 0.93
C VAL A 112 5.20 -25.23 -0.39
N TYR A 113 4.82 -24.29 -1.26
CA TYR A 113 4.26 -24.61 -2.59
C TYR A 113 5.25 -25.40 -3.46
N LEU A 114 6.53 -25.03 -3.46
CA LEU A 114 7.56 -25.74 -4.22
C LEU A 114 7.80 -27.16 -3.66
N ALA A 115 7.83 -27.34 -2.34
CA ALA A 115 7.92 -28.66 -1.72
C ALA A 115 6.69 -29.52 -2.06
N ALA A 116 5.50 -28.93 -2.09
CA ALA A 116 4.23 -29.59 -2.42
C ALA A 116 4.13 -30.00 -3.90
N ASN A 117 4.92 -29.41 -4.80
CA ASN A 117 4.90 -29.71 -6.22
C ASN A 117 5.50 -31.08 -6.57
N HIS A 118 6.15 -31.76 -5.61
CA HIS A 118 6.70 -33.10 -5.81
C HIS A 118 5.65 -34.20 -5.55
N PRO A 119 5.51 -35.20 -6.44
CA PRO A 119 4.58 -36.32 -6.24
C PRO A 119 4.87 -37.08 -4.94
N GLY A 120 3.90 -37.15 -4.04
CA GLY A 120 4.01 -37.87 -2.76
C GLY A 120 4.68 -37.10 -1.62
N ALA A 121 5.02 -35.82 -1.80
CA ALA A 121 5.69 -35.02 -0.77
C ALA A 121 4.79 -34.63 0.42
N LEU A 122 3.47 -34.54 0.22
CA LEU A 122 2.50 -34.17 1.26
C LEU A 122 1.27 -35.09 1.21
N GLY A 123 0.82 -35.55 2.38
CA GLY A 123 -0.45 -36.28 2.51
C GLY A 123 -1.67 -35.37 2.33
N VAL A 124 -2.82 -35.95 2.03
CA VAL A 124 -4.09 -35.21 1.82
C VAL A 124 -4.48 -34.37 3.04
N ASP A 125 -4.25 -34.88 4.25
CA ASP A 125 -4.52 -34.15 5.49
C ASP A 125 -3.55 -32.98 5.72
N GLN A 126 -2.29 -33.13 5.31
CA GLN A 126 -1.29 -32.05 5.38
C GLN A 126 -1.60 -30.93 4.37
N LEU A 127 -2.06 -31.29 3.17
CA LEU A 127 -2.51 -30.33 2.16
C LEU A 127 -3.71 -29.52 2.64
N ARG A 128 -4.65 -30.14 3.37
CA ARG A 128 -5.82 -29.46 3.94
C ARG A 128 -5.45 -28.50 5.07
N VAL A 129 -4.52 -28.88 5.95
CA VAL A 129 -4.01 -27.97 7.00
C VAL A 129 -3.20 -26.82 6.42
N LEU A 130 -2.44 -27.07 5.34
CA LEU A 130 -1.66 -26.03 4.64
C LEU A 130 -2.54 -25.08 3.83
N SER A 131 -3.67 -25.52 3.28
CA SER A 131 -4.63 -24.63 2.62
C SER A 131 -5.29 -23.63 3.58
N ASP A 132 -5.32 -23.95 4.88
CA ASP A 132 -5.83 -23.04 5.92
C ASP A 132 -4.75 -22.07 6.43
N LEU A 133 -3.47 -22.35 6.17
CA LEU A 133 -2.37 -21.44 6.44
C LEU A 133 -2.27 -20.43 5.30
N HIS A 134 -3.09 -19.37 5.38
CA HIS A 134 -2.89 -18.18 4.55
C HIS A 134 -2.23 -17.05 5.36
N PRO A 135 -0.91 -17.11 5.62
CA PRO A 135 -0.22 -16.15 6.48
C PRO A 135 -0.12 -14.74 5.88
N LEU A 136 -0.36 -14.59 4.57
CA LEU A 136 -0.32 -13.30 3.88
C LEU A 136 -1.46 -12.35 4.27
N GLY A 137 -2.65 -12.86 4.59
CA GLY A 137 -3.84 -12.04 4.82
C GLY A 137 -3.71 -11.11 6.02
N THR A 138 -3.23 -11.65 7.15
CA THR A 138 -3.14 -10.91 8.42
C THR A 138 -2.08 -9.80 8.37
N SER A 139 -0.90 -10.06 7.78
CA SER A 139 0.13 -9.03 7.64
C SER A 139 -0.34 -7.88 6.77
N THR A 140 -1.06 -8.18 5.67
CA THR A 140 -1.62 -7.16 4.77
C THR A 140 -2.66 -6.30 5.47
N ALA A 141 -3.57 -6.93 6.25
CA ALA A 141 -4.58 -6.19 6.99
C ALA A 141 -3.97 -5.24 8.03
N ILE A 142 -2.98 -5.71 8.79
CA ILE A 142 -2.27 -4.87 9.76
C ILE A 142 -1.53 -3.73 9.05
N ALA A 143 -0.77 -4.03 7.99
CA ALA A 143 -0.08 -3.01 7.19
C ALA A 143 -1.07 -1.93 6.72
N ALA A 144 -2.22 -2.34 6.17
CA ALA A 144 -3.23 -1.43 5.67
C ALA A 144 -3.80 -0.49 6.75
N VAL A 145 -3.94 -0.94 8.00
CA VAL A 145 -4.34 -0.06 9.12
C VAL A 145 -3.33 1.07 9.32
N PHE A 146 -2.03 0.74 9.39
CA PHE A 146 -0.96 1.72 9.52
C PHE A 146 -0.89 2.66 8.31
N PHE A 147 -1.10 2.13 7.11
CA PHE A 147 -1.26 2.92 5.89
C PHE A 147 -2.37 3.95 6.01
N CYS A 148 -3.58 3.52 6.40
CA CYS A 148 -4.74 4.40 6.42
C CYS A 148 -4.58 5.51 7.46
N LEU A 149 -3.99 5.21 8.61
CA LEU A 149 -3.69 6.23 9.63
C LEU A 149 -2.71 7.28 9.09
N GLY A 150 -1.58 6.85 8.51
CA GLY A 150 -0.60 7.76 7.93
C GLY A 150 -1.18 8.60 6.78
N SER A 151 -1.91 7.95 5.87
CA SER A 151 -2.58 8.59 4.73
C SER A 151 -3.59 9.65 5.20
N THR A 152 -4.46 9.30 6.16
CA THR A 152 -5.45 10.23 6.72
C THR A 152 -4.79 11.48 7.28
N ILE A 153 -3.69 11.32 8.03
CA ILE A 153 -2.97 12.46 8.62
C ILE A 153 -2.32 13.32 7.53
N PHE A 154 -1.66 12.72 6.53
CA PHE A 154 -1.10 13.49 5.42
C PHE A 154 -2.18 14.28 4.68
N PHE A 155 -3.30 13.65 4.35
CA PHE A 155 -4.42 14.32 3.68
C PHE A 155 -5.06 15.40 4.56
N TYR A 156 -5.14 15.21 5.87
CA TYR A 156 -5.58 16.24 6.81
C TYR A 156 -4.65 17.47 6.79
N VAL A 157 -3.33 17.26 6.83
CA VAL A 157 -2.37 18.37 6.75
C VAL A 157 -2.44 19.08 5.40
N PHE A 158 -2.61 18.33 4.30
CA PHE A 158 -2.85 18.91 2.98
C PHE A 158 -4.16 19.70 2.89
N PHE A 159 -5.22 19.26 3.58
CA PHE A 159 -6.48 19.98 3.67
C PHE A 159 -6.30 21.30 4.42
N LYS A 160 -5.60 21.27 5.56
CA LYS A 160 -5.29 22.45 6.38
C LYS A 160 -4.45 23.48 5.63
N SER A 161 -3.46 23.03 4.85
CA SER A 161 -2.52 23.90 4.16
C SER A 161 -2.98 24.41 2.79
N SER A 162 -3.98 23.77 2.18
CA SER A 162 -4.42 24.05 0.80
C SER A 162 -3.31 23.92 -0.26
N TYR A 163 -2.24 23.17 0.04
CA TYR A 163 -1.13 22.92 -0.89
C TYR A 163 -1.54 22.16 -2.15
N ILE A 164 -2.54 21.29 -2.02
CA ILE A 164 -3.25 20.62 -3.13
C ILE A 164 -4.74 21.03 -3.08
N PRO A 165 -5.55 20.80 -4.13
CA PRO A 165 -6.97 21.15 -4.12
C PRO A 165 -7.67 20.56 -2.91
N ARG A 166 -8.41 21.37 -2.14
CA ARG A 166 -9.09 20.91 -0.92
C ARG A 166 -10.03 19.73 -1.16
N ILE A 167 -10.66 19.68 -2.33
CA ILE A 167 -11.51 18.55 -2.75
C ILE A 167 -10.70 17.25 -2.79
N LEU A 168 -9.48 17.28 -3.33
CA LEU A 168 -8.59 16.13 -3.39
C LEU A 168 -8.13 15.70 -2.00
N SER A 169 -7.78 16.67 -1.14
CA SER A 169 -7.43 16.37 0.26
C SER A 169 -8.59 15.75 1.03
N ALA A 170 -9.80 16.30 0.90
CA ALA A 170 -10.99 15.78 1.56
C ALA A 170 -11.37 14.38 1.04
N TRP A 171 -11.26 14.15 -0.27
CA TRP A 171 -11.46 12.83 -0.87
C TRP A 171 -10.45 11.82 -0.33
N GLY A 172 -9.17 12.18 -0.24
CA GLY A 172 -8.14 11.32 0.32
C GLY A 172 -8.36 10.96 1.79
N MET A 173 -8.82 11.92 2.61
CA MET A 173 -9.22 11.63 4.00
C MET A 173 -10.37 10.65 4.05
N PHE A 174 -11.46 10.92 3.32
CA PHE A 174 -12.63 10.05 3.26
C PHE A 174 -12.26 8.62 2.82
N ALA A 175 -11.51 8.52 1.72
CA ALA A 175 -11.06 7.26 1.17
C ALA A 175 -10.21 6.46 2.16
N SER A 176 -9.30 7.13 2.87
CA SER A 176 -8.43 6.49 3.87
C SER A 176 -9.24 5.95 5.06
N VAL A 177 -10.28 6.67 5.50
CA VAL A 177 -11.15 6.21 6.60
C VAL A 177 -12.03 5.04 6.17
N VAL A 178 -12.61 5.09 4.96
CA VAL A 178 -13.39 3.95 4.41
C VAL A 178 -12.53 2.70 4.33
N TYR A 179 -11.31 2.84 3.82
CA TYR A 179 -10.38 1.73 3.70
C TYR A 179 -9.94 1.18 5.07
N LEU A 180 -9.69 2.07 6.04
CA LEU A 180 -9.39 1.69 7.42
C LEU A 180 -10.49 0.82 8.03
N VAL A 181 -11.75 1.24 7.88
CA VAL A 181 -12.90 0.51 8.42
C VAL A 181 -13.01 -0.87 7.78
N SER A 182 -12.77 -1.00 6.48
CA SER A 182 -12.79 -2.30 5.79
C SER A 182 -11.76 -3.27 6.37
N TRP A 183 -10.50 -2.85 6.48
CA TRP A 183 -9.43 -3.72 7.00
C TRP A 183 -9.57 -4.02 8.48
N PHE A 184 -10.05 -3.06 9.27
CA PHE A 184 -10.32 -3.29 10.67
C PHE A 184 -11.47 -4.28 10.87
N THR A 185 -12.49 -4.21 10.00
CA THR A 185 -13.59 -5.18 10.00
C THR A 185 -13.09 -6.57 9.62
N GLU A 186 -12.23 -6.71 8.62
CA GLU A 186 -11.61 -8.00 8.26
C GLU A 186 -10.83 -8.62 9.42
N LEU A 187 -10.12 -7.80 10.22
CA LEU A 187 -9.38 -8.27 11.40
C LEU A 187 -10.29 -8.76 12.53
N VAL A 188 -11.45 -8.12 12.75
CA VAL A 188 -12.38 -8.44 13.85
C VAL A 188 -13.37 -9.54 13.46
N ALA A 189 -13.85 -9.49 12.22
CA ALA A 189 -14.85 -10.38 11.65
C ALA A 189 -14.34 -10.88 10.28
N PRO A 190 -13.43 -11.87 10.26
CA PRO A 190 -12.99 -12.49 9.02
C PRO A 190 -14.20 -13.09 8.30
N ASN A 191 -14.18 -13.14 6.97
CA ASN A 191 -15.26 -13.57 6.05
C ASN A 191 -16.10 -12.45 5.41
N ALA A 192 -15.60 -11.21 5.35
CA ALA A 192 -16.24 -10.23 4.48
C ALA A 192 -16.14 -10.68 3.00
N PRO A 193 -17.19 -10.52 2.17
CA PRO A 193 -17.10 -10.85 0.76
C PRO A 193 -15.97 -10.05 0.10
N ALA A 194 -15.19 -10.68 -0.79
CA ALA A 194 -14.09 -10.02 -1.50
C ALA A 194 -14.50 -8.72 -2.22
N LEU A 195 -15.76 -8.64 -2.66
CA LEU A 195 -16.36 -7.43 -3.23
C LEU A 195 -16.32 -6.23 -2.27
N VAL A 196 -16.51 -6.44 -0.96
CA VAL A 196 -16.48 -5.36 0.05
C VAL A 196 -15.10 -4.72 0.09
N ASN A 197 -14.03 -5.54 0.17
CA ASN A 197 -12.66 -5.06 0.16
C ASN A 197 -12.30 -4.37 -1.16
N LEU A 198 -12.79 -4.88 -2.30
CA LEU A 198 -12.61 -4.23 -3.60
C LEU A 198 -13.29 -2.85 -3.66
N PHE A 199 -14.55 -2.75 -3.23
CA PHE A 199 -15.24 -1.46 -3.21
C PHE A 199 -14.62 -0.47 -2.23
N ALA A 200 -14.07 -0.94 -1.12
CA ALA A 200 -13.37 -0.10 -0.16
C ALA A 200 -12.00 0.39 -0.66
N SER A 201 -11.33 -0.37 -1.55
CA SER A 201 -10.02 0.01 -2.11
C SER A 201 -10.10 0.99 -3.27
N LEU A 202 -11.23 1.04 -4.00
CA LEU A 202 -11.39 1.95 -5.14
C LEU A 202 -11.26 3.44 -4.79
N PRO A 203 -11.92 3.97 -3.73
CA PRO A 203 -11.78 5.38 -3.35
C PRO A 203 -10.34 5.78 -3.05
N ILE A 204 -9.59 4.91 -2.35
CA ILE A 204 -8.21 5.19 -1.96
C ILE A 204 -7.27 5.12 -3.15
N LEU A 205 -7.46 4.15 -4.05
CA LEU A 205 -6.73 4.10 -5.32
C LEU A 205 -6.92 5.39 -6.13
N ILE A 206 -8.17 5.87 -6.24
CA ILE A 206 -8.46 7.14 -6.94
C ILE A 206 -7.75 8.31 -6.25
N ALA A 207 -7.75 8.36 -4.91
CA ALA A 207 -7.08 9.40 -4.14
C ALA A 207 -5.56 9.39 -4.40
N GLU A 208 -4.91 8.23 -4.28
CA GLU A 208 -3.46 8.10 -4.44
C GLU A 208 -3.00 8.40 -5.86
N VAL A 209 -3.71 7.89 -6.87
CA VAL A 209 -3.40 8.19 -8.28
C VAL A 209 -3.55 9.68 -8.56
N SER A 210 -4.67 10.27 -8.14
CA SER A 210 -4.95 11.68 -8.37
C SER A 210 -3.94 12.59 -7.66
N THR A 211 -3.60 12.27 -6.40
CA THR A 211 -2.58 12.99 -5.63
C THR A 211 -1.18 12.78 -6.18
N GLY A 212 -0.84 11.57 -6.60
CA GLY A 212 0.43 11.26 -7.26
C GLY A 212 0.66 12.12 -8.50
N PHE A 213 -0.30 12.12 -9.43
CA PHE A 213 -0.23 12.96 -10.63
C PHE A 213 -0.23 14.45 -10.31
N TRP A 214 -1.06 14.90 -9.37
CA TRP A 214 -1.11 16.31 -8.98
C TRP A 214 0.24 16.78 -8.45
N LEU A 215 0.80 16.06 -7.49
CA LEU A 215 2.08 16.40 -6.87
C LEU A 215 3.23 16.34 -7.89
N LEU A 216 3.22 15.36 -8.79
CA LEU A 216 4.24 15.20 -9.82
C LEU A 216 4.24 16.36 -10.84
N ILE A 217 3.06 16.81 -11.28
CA ILE A 217 2.90 17.81 -12.34
C ILE A 217 2.87 19.23 -11.76
N ALA A 218 1.95 19.50 -10.83
CA ALA A 218 1.73 20.82 -10.27
C ALA A 218 2.66 21.11 -9.07
N GLY A 219 2.95 20.08 -8.26
CA GLY A 219 3.61 20.23 -6.97
C GLY A 219 2.65 20.80 -5.92
N ILE A 220 3.18 21.64 -5.03
CA ILE A 220 2.41 22.32 -3.98
C ILE A 220 2.23 23.81 -4.28
N ARG A 221 1.06 24.34 -3.91
CA ARG A 221 0.78 25.79 -3.90
C ARG A 221 1.21 26.36 -2.55
N LEU A 222 2.26 27.18 -2.58
CA LEU A 222 2.66 27.98 -1.43
C LEU A 222 1.98 29.34 -1.61
N GLU A 223 0.87 29.60 -0.90
CA GLU A 223 0.32 30.95 -0.86
C GLU A 223 1.37 31.89 -0.28
N SER A 224 1.73 32.93 -1.03
CA SER A 224 2.54 34.03 -0.51
C SER A 224 1.68 34.80 0.48
N VAL A 225 1.83 34.49 1.77
CA VAL A 225 1.40 35.42 2.83
C VAL A 225 2.31 36.65 2.71
N GLY A 226 1.93 37.61 1.87
CA GLY A 226 2.77 38.78 1.60
C GLY A 226 2.20 39.89 0.71
N GLU A 227 1.06 39.74 0.04
CA GLU A 227 0.55 40.76 -0.88
C GLU A 227 -0.89 41.24 -0.60
N ALA A 228 -1.43 40.88 0.57
CA ALA A 228 -2.74 41.35 1.05
C ALA A 228 -2.64 42.47 2.11
N ALA A 229 -1.45 43.03 2.33
CA ALA A 229 -1.22 44.12 3.30
C ALA A 229 -0.85 45.48 2.65
N MET A 230 -0.97 45.62 1.32
CA MET A 230 -0.72 46.88 0.60
C MET A 230 -1.77 47.22 -0.47
N GLY A 231 -3.04 46.86 -0.25
CA GLY A 231 -4.17 47.27 -1.11
C GLY A 231 -5.20 48.06 -0.33
#